data_AF-A0A9E0LMF7-F1
#
_entry.id   AF-A0A9E0LMF7-F1
#
_cell.length_a   1.000
_cell.length_b   1.000
_cell.length_c   1.000
_cell.angle_alpha   90.00
_cell.angle_beta   90.00
_cell.angle_gamma   90.00
#
_symmetry.space_group_name_H-M   'P 1'
#
loop_
_entity.id
_entity.type
_entity.pdbx_description
1 polymer ?
#
loop_
_entity_poly.entity_id
_entity_poly.type
_entity_poly.pdbx_seq_one_letter_code
_entity_poly.pdbx_strand_id
1 'polypeptide(L)'
;MGKILLTLISTFLISASPAFADSLEVVVTNNLPTGPLSDSMARYNQYLSRLLSTRFTPPRGKDSRTIRVSFVLDRSLKMTDPQIEKSSNWSVADECAMKALKTASEGGYFRPLPKDAPSPIAFSVEFKYTVDN
;
A
#
# COMPACT_ATOMS: atom_id res chain seq x y z
N MET A 1 29.47 -6.53 19.14
CA MET A 1 28.40 -7.05 18.26
C MET A 1 27.16 -6.22 18.51
N GLY A 2 26.72 -5.42 17.54
CA GLY A 2 25.53 -4.59 17.67
C GLY A 2 25.22 -3.92 16.35
N LYS A 3 24.45 -4.58 15.48
CA LYS A 3 23.94 -3.97 14.26
C LYS A 3 22.65 -3.24 14.62
N ILE A 4 22.72 -1.91 14.63
CA ILE A 4 21.56 -1.04 14.82
C ILE A 4 20.80 -1.04 13.49
N LEU A 5 19.61 -1.65 13.49
CA LEU A 5 18.71 -1.72 12.35
C LEU A 5 17.99 -0.36 12.24
N LEU A 6 18.50 0.55 11.40
CA LEU A 6 17.80 1.79 11.06
C LEU A 6 16.77 1.51 9.96
N THR A 7 15.52 1.30 10.37
CA THR A 7 14.36 1.28 9.48
C THR A 7 14.04 2.73 9.08
N LEU A 8 14.45 3.16 7.89
CA LEU A 8 14.09 4.46 7.33
C LEU A 8 12.68 4.39 6.74
N ILE A 9 11.70 4.84 7.53
CA ILE A 9 10.32 5.03 7.11
C ILE A 9 10.32 6.24 6.15
N SER A 10 10.33 5.99 4.85
CA SER A 10 10.14 7.03 3.84
C SER A 10 8.63 7.36 3.76
N THR A 11 8.18 8.29 4.60
CA THR A 11 6.79 8.78 4.60
C THR A 11 6.64 9.84 3.51
N PHE A 12 6.19 9.45 2.33
CA PHE A 12 5.76 10.40 1.30
C PHE A 12 4.24 10.58 1.39
N LEU A 13 3.81 11.69 2.00
CA LEU A 13 2.43 12.15 2.03
C LEU A 13 2.02 12.62 0.62
N ILE A 14 1.09 11.92 -0.03
CA ILE A 14 0.43 12.38 -1.25
C ILE A 14 -1.07 12.39 -0.99
N SER A 15 -1.64 13.57 -0.72
CA SER A 15 -3.08 13.77 -0.58
C SER A 15 -3.75 13.75 -1.96
N ALA A 16 -4.13 12.57 -2.43
CA ALA A 16 -5.15 12.44 -3.46
C ALA A 16 -6.40 11.93 -2.77
N SER A 17 -7.18 12.86 -2.20
CA SER A 17 -8.45 12.51 -1.55
C SER A 17 -9.44 12.00 -2.61
N PRO A 18 -9.90 10.75 -2.56
CA PRO A 18 -11.11 10.36 -3.27
C PRO A 18 -12.27 11.20 -2.73
N ALA A 19 -13.30 11.44 -3.53
CA ALA A 19 -14.41 12.38 -3.27
C ALA A 19 -15.28 12.10 -2.00
N PHE A 20 -14.82 11.25 -1.08
CA PHE A 20 -15.53 10.77 0.10
C PHE A 20 -14.67 10.73 1.38
N ALA A 21 -13.39 11.12 1.34
CA ALA A 21 -12.55 11.28 2.53
C ALA A 21 -11.86 12.64 2.50
N ASP A 22 -11.90 13.36 3.61
CA ASP A 22 -11.20 14.65 3.75
C ASP A 22 -9.69 14.47 3.70
N SER A 23 -9.21 13.35 4.22
CA SER A 23 -7.82 12.93 4.02
C SER A 23 -7.71 11.44 3.73
N LEU A 24 -6.88 11.10 2.74
CA LEU A 24 -6.42 9.75 2.47
C LEU A 24 -4.90 9.77 2.29
N GLU A 25 -4.21 8.99 3.09
CA GLU A 25 -2.79 8.69 2.95
C GLU A 25 -2.63 7.17 2.74
N VAL A 26 -1.97 6.78 1.65
CA VAL A 26 -1.64 5.37 1.37
C VAL A 26 -0.13 5.23 1.35
N VAL A 27 0.43 4.49 2.31
CA VAL A 27 1.88 4.29 2.43
C VAL A 27 2.22 2.87 2.02
N VAL A 28 3.15 2.70 1.08
CA VAL A 28 3.60 1.39 0.61
C VAL A 28 5.03 1.15 1.07
N THR A 29 5.25 0.01 1.71
CA THR A 29 6.55 -0.43 2.23
C THR A 29 6.88 -1.83 1.76
N ASN A 30 8.17 -2.18 1.77
CA ASN A 30 8.67 -3.51 1.46
C ASN A 30 9.95 -3.77 2.27
N ASN A 31 10.32 -5.03 2.46
CA ASN A 31 11.46 -5.44 3.29
C ASN A 31 12.80 -5.50 2.51
N LEU A 32 12.95 -4.72 1.45
CA LEU A 32 14.16 -4.78 0.62
C LEU A 32 15.35 -4.02 1.26
N PRO A 33 16.59 -4.51 1.09
CA PRO A 33 17.77 -3.83 1.59
C PRO A 33 17.97 -2.46 0.91
N THR A 34 18.45 -1.49 1.68
CA THR A 34 18.78 -0.14 1.21
C THR A 34 20.05 -0.18 0.32
N GLY A 35 19.97 0.39 -0.89
CA GLY A 35 21.04 0.39 -1.91
C GLY A 35 20.59 1.08 -3.21
N PRO A 36 21.32 1.02 -4.34
CA PRO A 36 20.92 1.65 -5.61
C PRO A 36 19.59 1.14 -6.19
N LEU A 37 19.12 -0.04 -5.74
CA LEU A 37 17.76 -0.53 -5.98
C LEU A 37 16.68 0.38 -5.36
N SER A 38 17.05 1.24 -4.41
CA SER A 38 16.13 2.08 -3.63
C SER A 38 15.39 3.11 -4.48
N ASP A 39 16.02 3.75 -5.46
CA ASP A 39 15.36 4.80 -6.25
C ASP A 39 14.26 4.24 -7.16
N SER A 40 14.57 3.16 -7.88
CA SER A 40 13.59 2.49 -8.74
C SER A 40 12.45 1.88 -7.93
N MET A 41 12.76 1.29 -6.77
CA MET A 41 11.74 0.79 -5.85
C MET A 41 10.94 1.90 -5.18
N ALA A 42 11.53 3.04 -4.87
CA ALA A 42 10.82 4.20 -4.32
C ALA A 42 9.81 4.73 -5.34
N ARG A 43 10.19 4.84 -6.62
CA ARG A 43 9.27 5.20 -7.71
C ARG A 43 8.16 4.16 -7.86
N TYR A 44 8.49 2.87 -7.71
CA TYR A 44 7.50 1.79 -7.77
C TYR A 44 6.52 1.82 -6.58
N ASN A 45 7.00 2.05 -5.36
CA ASN A 45 6.18 2.21 -4.16
C ASN A 45 5.26 3.43 -4.28
N GLN A 46 5.79 4.54 -4.80
CA GLN A 46 5.00 5.75 -5.08
C GLN A 46 3.92 5.49 -6.13
N TYR A 47 4.25 4.73 -7.18
CA TYR A 47 3.28 4.28 -8.15
C TYR A 47 2.17 3.43 -7.52
N LEU A 48 2.52 2.43 -6.73
CA LEU A 48 1.55 1.58 -6.03
C LEU A 48 0.66 2.37 -5.07
N SER A 49 1.25 3.29 -4.30
CA SER A 49 0.52 4.19 -3.39
C SER A 49 -0.55 4.98 -4.14
N ARG A 50 -0.18 5.60 -5.28
CA ARG A 50 -1.12 6.33 -6.13
C ARG A 50 -2.18 5.43 -6.76
N LEU A 51 -1.79 4.25 -7.23
CA LEU A 51 -2.74 3.30 -7.82
C LEU A 51 -3.79 2.92 -6.77
N LEU A 52 -3.35 2.51 -5.58
CA LEU A 52 -4.24 2.04 -4.53
C LEU A 52 -5.07 3.18 -3.93
N SER A 53 -4.55 4.41 -3.84
CA SER A 53 -5.36 5.55 -3.40
C SER A 53 -6.53 5.86 -4.35
N THR A 54 -6.33 5.70 -5.67
CA THR A 54 -7.42 5.88 -6.65
C THR A 54 -8.45 4.75 -6.67
N ARG A 55 -8.11 3.58 -6.12
CA ARG A 55 -8.98 2.39 -6.06
C ARG A 55 -9.62 2.18 -4.70
N PHE A 56 -9.10 2.85 -3.67
CA PHE A 56 -9.64 2.79 -2.33
C PHE A 56 -10.80 3.77 -2.19
N THR A 57 -11.99 3.23 -1.97
CA THR A 57 -13.16 4.02 -1.58
C THR A 57 -13.41 3.79 -0.10
N PRO A 58 -13.05 4.75 0.77
CA PRO A 58 -13.32 4.61 2.20
C PRO A 58 -14.83 4.52 2.45
N PRO A 59 -15.27 3.70 3.40
CA PRO A 59 -16.68 3.68 3.80
C PRO A 59 -17.06 5.02 4.46
N ARG A 60 -18.34 5.41 4.30
CA ARG A 60 -18.88 6.62 4.94
C ARG A 60 -18.98 6.43 6.45
N GLY A 61 -18.49 7.39 7.22
CA GLY A 61 -18.54 7.38 8.68
C GLY A 61 -17.84 8.63 9.22
N LYS A 62 -17.81 8.78 10.55
CA LYS A 62 -17.07 9.86 11.21
C LYS A 62 -15.99 9.25 12.08
N ASP A 63 -14.87 8.87 11.49
CA ASP A 63 -13.72 8.35 12.23
C ASP A 63 -12.44 8.42 11.38
N SER A 64 -11.32 8.69 12.05
CA SER A 64 -10.00 8.45 11.47
C SER A 64 -9.60 7.00 11.73
N ARG A 65 -9.22 6.28 10.67
CA ARG A 65 -8.89 4.86 10.76
C ARG A 65 -7.63 4.51 10.00
N THR A 66 -6.96 3.46 10.46
CA THR A 66 -5.75 2.92 9.84
C THR A 66 -5.90 1.43 9.61
N ILE A 67 -5.67 0.99 8.37
CA ILE A 67 -5.68 -0.42 7.97
C ILE A 67 -4.30 -0.73 7.39
N ARG A 68 -3.71 -1.86 7.77
CA ARG A 68 -2.50 -2.36 7.12
C ARG A 68 -2.77 -3.70 6.47
N VAL A 69 -2.41 -3.82 5.21
CA VAL A 69 -2.60 -5.03 4.41
C VAL A 69 -1.28 -5.38 3.75
N SER A 70 -0.89 -6.65 3.78
CA SER A 70 0.24 -7.15 3.00
C SER A 70 -0.21 -8.02 1.85
N PHE A 71 0.63 -8.09 0.83
CA PHE A 71 0.48 -8.99 -0.29
C PHE A 71 1.84 -9.28 -0.91
N VAL A 72 1.91 -10.34 -1.69
CA VAL A 72 3.10 -10.72 -2.45
C VAL A 72 2.85 -10.46 -3.93
N LEU A 73 3.83 -9.90 -4.64
CA LEU A 73 3.78 -9.67 -6.07
C LEU A 73 4.98 -10.33 -6.76
N ASP A 74 4.72 -11.06 -7.84
CA ASP A 74 5.75 -11.69 -8.67
C ASP A 74 6.00 -10.92 -9.99
N ARG A 75 7.01 -11.35 -10.75
CA ARG A 75 7.29 -10.83 -12.11
C ARG A 75 6.20 -11.14 -13.13
N SER A 76 5.32 -12.09 -12.85
CA SER A 76 4.15 -12.41 -13.68
C SER A 76 2.99 -11.41 -13.46
N LEU A 77 3.20 -10.39 -12.62
CA LEU A 77 2.18 -9.41 -12.21
C LEU A 77 1.04 -10.03 -11.41
N LYS A 78 1.25 -11.23 -10.85
CA LYS A 78 0.25 -11.94 -10.07
C LYS A 78 0.43 -11.58 -8.59
N MET A 79 -0.64 -11.06 -8.00
CA MET A 79 -0.72 -10.87 -6.55
C MET A 79 -1.11 -12.19 -5.87
N THR A 80 -0.39 -12.57 -4.83
CA THR A 80 -0.72 -13.69 -3.95
C THR A 80 -0.75 -13.26 -2.49
N ASP A 81 -1.38 -14.09 -1.65
CA ASP A 81 -1.38 -13.96 -0.20
C ASP A 81 -1.79 -12.57 0.35
N PRO A 82 -2.89 -11.95 -0.13
CA PRO A 82 -3.35 -10.70 0.46
C PRO A 82 -3.90 -10.96 1.88
N GLN A 83 -3.36 -10.26 2.88
CA GLN A 83 -3.66 -10.48 4.30
C GLN A 83 -3.78 -9.14 5.04
N ILE A 84 -4.74 -9.04 5.96
CA ILE A 84 -4.84 -7.88 6.86
C ILE A 84 -3.84 -8.05 8.01
N GLU A 85 -2.82 -7.21 8.06
CA GLU A 85 -1.82 -7.18 9.14
C GLU A 85 -2.31 -6.36 10.34
N LYS A 86 -3.10 -5.31 10.09
CA LYS A 86 -3.71 -4.46 11.12
C LYS A 86 -5.12 -4.07 10.69
N SER A 87 -6.11 -4.53 11.44
CA SER A 87 -7.52 -4.16 11.25
C SER A 87 -7.80 -2.74 11.76
N SER A 88 -8.77 -2.07 11.13
CA SER A 88 -9.34 -0.81 11.59
C SER A 88 -10.42 -0.95 12.66
N ASN A 89 -10.66 -2.16 13.17
CA ASN A 89 -11.79 -2.52 14.05
C ASN A 89 -13.17 -2.26 13.41
N TRP A 90 -13.24 -2.19 12.08
CA TRP A 90 -14.51 -2.15 11.33
C TRP A 90 -14.35 -2.91 10.03
N SER A 91 -15.04 -4.05 9.98
CA SER A 91 -14.96 -5.00 8.87
C SER A 91 -15.19 -4.35 7.51
N VAL A 92 -16.15 -3.42 7.40
CA VAL A 92 -16.47 -2.74 6.14
C VAL A 92 -15.27 -1.94 5.61
N ALA A 93 -14.52 -1.28 6.49
CA ALA A 93 -13.34 -0.53 6.09
C ALA A 93 -12.21 -1.46 5.65
N ASP A 94 -12.00 -2.54 6.38
CA ASP A 94 -11.02 -3.58 6.04
C ASP A 94 -11.35 -4.24 4.68
N GLU A 95 -12.63 -4.52 4.43
CA GLU A 95 -13.13 -5.02 3.14
C GLU A 95 -12.89 -4.03 2.00
N CYS A 96 -13.07 -2.73 2.22
CA CYS A 96 -12.75 -1.71 1.21
C CYS A 96 -11.26 -1.70 0.85
N ALA A 97 -10.37 -1.89 1.83
CA ALA A 97 -8.93 -1.97 1.58
C ALA A 97 -8.57 -3.22 0.75
N MET A 98 -9.12 -4.38 1.13
CA MET A 98 -8.95 -5.64 0.38
C MET A 98 -9.52 -5.54 -1.04
N LYS A 99 -10.66 -4.88 -1.20
CA LYS A 99 -11.28 -4.65 -2.51
C LYS A 99 -10.42 -3.76 -3.40
N ALA A 100 -9.76 -2.73 -2.85
CA ALA A 100 -8.85 -1.87 -3.60
C ALA A 100 -7.68 -2.67 -4.19
N LEU A 101 -7.06 -3.54 -3.38
CA LEU A 101 -6.00 -4.45 -3.83
C LEU A 101 -6.47 -5.42 -4.91
N LYS A 102 -7.61 -6.09 -4.66
CA LYS A 102 -8.21 -7.03 -5.61
C LYS A 102 -8.50 -6.36 -6.96
N THR A 103 -9.11 -5.17 -6.94
CA THR A 103 -9.42 -4.40 -8.15
C THR A 103 -8.16 -3.98 -8.91
N ALA A 104 -7.09 -3.58 -8.19
CA ALA A 104 -5.81 -3.25 -8.81
C ALA A 104 -5.16 -4.48 -9.49
N SER A 105 -5.23 -5.65 -8.84
CA SER A 105 -4.71 -6.90 -9.37
C SER A 105 -5.48 -7.41 -10.58
N GLU A 106 -6.80 -7.53 -10.46
CA GLU A 106 -7.66 -8.11 -11.50
C GLU A 106 -7.80 -7.19 -12.71
N GLY A 107 -7.72 -5.87 -12.50
CA GLY A 107 -7.75 -4.89 -13.57
C GLY A 107 -6.46 -4.80 -14.39
N GLY A 108 -5.43 -5.61 -14.09
CA GLY A 108 -4.16 -5.60 -14.81
C GLY A 108 -3.38 -4.29 -14.66
N TYR A 109 -3.63 -3.54 -13.58
CA TYR A 109 -2.98 -2.24 -13.37
C TYR A 109 -1.60 -2.37 -12.73
N PHE A 110 -1.17 -3.54 -12.28
CA PHE A 110 0.21 -3.68 -11.78
C PHE A 110 1.22 -3.52 -12.90
N ARG A 111 2.23 -2.67 -12.66
CA ARG A 111 3.36 -2.50 -13.56
C ARG A 111 4.42 -3.58 -13.26
N PRO A 112 5.25 -3.94 -14.25
CA PRO A 112 6.42 -4.77 -14.00
C PRO A 112 7.27 -4.23 -12.85
N LEU A 113 7.71 -5.14 -11.98
CA LEU A 113 8.70 -4.84 -10.95
C LEU A 113 9.97 -4.27 -11.61
N PRO A 114 10.70 -3.35 -10.95
CA PRO A 114 11.98 -2.88 -11.46
C PRO A 114 12.92 -4.05 -11.78
N LYS A 115 13.71 -3.92 -12.85
CA LYS A 115 14.54 -5.01 -13.39
C LYS A 115 15.45 -5.66 -12.34
N ASP A 116 15.97 -4.84 -11.44
CA ASP A 116 16.94 -5.24 -10.41
C ASP A 116 16.26 -5.67 -9.09
N ALA A 117 14.92 -5.62 -9.03
CA ALA A 117 14.17 -6.04 -7.85
C ALA A 117 14.06 -7.58 -7.82
N PRO A 118 14.13 -8.19 -6.63
CA PRO A 118 13.91 -9.63 -6.47
C PRO A 118 12.47 -10.01 -6.86
N SER A 119 12.20 -11.30 -7.01
CA SER A 119 10.85 -11.80 -7.26
C SER A 119 10.73 -13.18 -6.62
N PRO A 120 9.73 -13.42 -5.75
CA PRO A 120 8.64 -12.52 -5.38
C PRO A 120 9.05 -11.40 -4.39
N ILE A 121 8.24 -10.35 -4.27
CA ILE A 121 8.39 -9.27 -3.27
C ILE A 121 7.13 -9.17 -2.42
N ALA A 122 7.29 -9.13 -1.11
CA ALA A 122 6.23 -8.79 -0.17
C ALA A 122 6.13 -7.27 -0.01
N PHE A 123 4.92 -6.74 -0.18
CA PHE A 123 4.56 -5.36 0.08
C PHE A 123 3.65 -5.30 1.30
N SER A 124 3.80 -4.25 2.11
CA SER A 124 2.84 -3.87 3.14
C SER A 124 2.33 -2.47 2.85
N VAL A 125 1.01 -2.34 2.79
CA VAL A 125 0.29 -1.12 2.44
C VAL A 125 -0.53 -0.67 3.62
N GLU A 126 -0.32 0.57 4.03
CA GLU A 126 -1.08 1.20 5.10
C GLU A 126 -2.02 2.25 4.51
N PHE A 127 -3.32 2.04 4.71
CA PHE A 127 -4.38 2.99 4.37
C PHE A 127 -4.75 3.77 5.63
N LYS A 128 -4.43 5.06 5.67
CA LYS A 128 -4.87 5.98 6.70
C LYS A 128 -5.87 6.94 6.10
N TYR A 129 -7.06 7.02 6.64
CA TYR A 129 -8.07 7.91 6.11
C TYR A 129 -8.87 8.55 7.24
N THR A 130 -9.35 9.75 6.96
CA THR A 130 -10.29 10.48 7.80
C THR A 130 -11.47 10.89 6.93
N VAL A 131 -12.67 10.58 7.40
CA VAL A 131 -13.92 11.05 6.82
C VAL A 131 -14.55 12.00 7.84
N ASP A 132 -14.46 13.28 7.55
CA ASP A 132 -15.29 14.33 8.10
C ASP A 132 -16.52 14.51 7.19
N ASN A 133 -17.55 15.17 7.70
CA ASN A 133 -18.92 15.09 7.20
C ASN A 133 -19.32 16.32 6.40
#